data_AF-A0A4Y2PTI6-F1
#
_entry.id   AF-A0A4Y2PTI6-F1
#
_cell.length_a   1.000
_cell.length_b   1.000
_cell.length_c   1.000
_cell.angle_alpha   90.00
_cell.angle_beta   90.00
_cell.angle_gamma   90.00
#
_symmetry.space_group_name_H-M   'P 1'
#
loop_
_entity.id
_entity.type
_entity.pdbx_description
1 polymer ?
#
loop_
_entity_poly.entity_id
_entity_poly.type
_entity_poly.pdbx_seq_one_letter_code
_entity_poly.pdbx_strand_id
1 'polypeptide(L)'
;MSDNCIRSVPAAAMAGYQDLSDFERGFISVAREIGHSISEVEMKFGFAWTTISRVYREYRVSGKTSNFRHRCGWKKDLEKTGPLTSDANP
;
A
#
# COMPACT_ATOMS: atom_id res chain seq x y z
N MET A 1 7.04 -30.04 9.65
CA MET A 1 7.23 -28.74 8.97
C MET A 1 5.90 -28.41 8.32
N SER A 2 5.21 -27.39 8.80
CA SER A 2 3.92 -26.97 8.23
C SER A 2 4.21 -25.93 7.16
N ASP A 3 4.04 -26.32 5.89
CA ASP A 3 4.11 -25.41 4.75
C ASP A 3 3.00 -24.37 4.88
N ASN A 4 3.33 -23.25 5.50
CA ASN A 4 2.58 -22.03 5.44
C ASN A 4 2.75 -21.45 4.03
N CYS A 5 2.00 -22.02 3.09
CA CYS A 5 1.84 -21.50 1.74
C CYS A 5 1.27 -20.08 1.82
N ILE A 6 2.15 -19.09 1.84
CA ILE A 6 1.79 -17.70 1.60
C ILE A 6 1.36 -17.64 0.13
N ARG A 7 0.06 -17.85 -0.10
CA ARG A 7 -0.56 -17.66 -1.40
C ARG A 7 -0.41 -16.18 -1.77
N SER A 8 0.60 -15.86 -2.57
CA SER A 8 0.85 -14.52 -3.07
C SER A 8 -0.36 -14.07 -3.90
N VAL A 9 -1.06 -13.04 -3.43
CA VAL A 9 -2.20 -12.44 -4.14
C VAL A 9 -1.67 -11.72 -5.39
N PRO A 10 -2.30 -11.89 -6.58
CA PRO A 10 -1.86 -11.23 -7.80
C PRO A 10 -1.84 -9.71 -7.67
N ALA A 11 -0.82 -9.06 -8.23
CA ALA A 11 -0.64 -7.61 -8.19
C ALA A 11 -1.85 -6.82 -8.73
N ALA A 12 -2.62 -7.40 -9.67
CA ALA A 12 -3.84 -6.80 -10.20
C ALA A 12 -4.96 -6.66 -9.14
N ALA A 13 -5.04 -7.57 -8.18
CA ALA A 13 -5.97 -7.45 -7.04
C ALA A 13 -5.50 -6.41 -6.00
N MET A 14 -4.25 -5.95 -6.10
CA MET A 14 -3.66 -4.94 -5.20
C MET A 14 -3.88 -3.51 -5.68
N ALA A 15 -4.27 -3.32 -6.94
CA ALA A 15 -4.46 -2.00 -7.55
C ALA A 15 -5.50 -1.16 -6.76
N GLY A 16 -6.67 -1.73 -6.48
CA GLY A 16 -7.73 -1.01 -5.75
C GLY A 16 -7.42 -0.74 -4.26
N TYR A 17 -6.40 -1.37 -3.67
CA TYR A 17 -6.02 -1.11 -2.28
C TYR A 17 -5.12 0.13 -2.14
N GLN A 18 -4.24 0.38 -3.12
CA GLN A 18 -3.39 1.58 -3.14
C GLN A 18 -4.20 2.84 -3.44
N ASP A 19 -5.36 2.67 -4.08
CA ASP A 19 -6.24 3.76 -4.50
C ASP A 19 -7.27 4.16 -3.43
N LEU A 20 -7.35 3.42 -2.31
CA LEU A 20 -8.24 3.80 -1.22
C LEU A 20 -7.81 5.13 -0.63
N SER A 21 -8.75 6.07 -0.62
CA SER A 21 -8.61 7.32 0.10
C SER A 21 -8.48 7.08 1.60
N ASP A 22 -7.85 8.02 2.30
CA ASP A 22 -7.76 7.98 3.77
C ASP A 22 -9.16 7.96 4.42
N PHE A 23 -10.16 8.56 3.75
CA PHE A 23 -11.56 8.49 4.17
C PHE A 23 -12.10 7.06 4.11
N GLU A 24 -11.96 6.36 2.98
CA GLU A 24 -12.44 4.97 2.84
C GLU A 24 -11.72 4.03 3.80
N ARG A 25 -10.41 4.22 4.00
CA ARG A 25 -9.64 3.46 5.00
C ARG A 25 -10.10 3.74 6.42
N GLY A 26 -10.38 5.00 6.74
CA GLY A 26 -10.95 5.40 8.03
C GLY A 26 -12.31 4.75 8.24
N PHE A 27 -13.17 4.80 7.23
CA PHE A 27 -14.50 4.19 7.26
C PHE A 27 -14.44 2.68 7.53
N ILE A 28 -13.61 1.94 6.78
CA ILE A 28 -13.41 0.50 6.99
C ILE A 28 -12.94 0.19 8.41
N SER A 29 -12.03 1.01 8.94
CA SER A 29 -11.47 0.82 10.28
C SER A 29 -12.55 1.04 11.35
N VAL A 30 -13.30 2.13 11.25
CA VAL A 30 -14.39 2.46 12.18
C VAL A 30 -15.51 1.42 12.12
N ALA A 31 -15.95 0.99 10.94
CA ALA A 31 -17.00 -0.03 10.81
C ALA A 31 -16.62 -1.34 11.52
N ARG A 32 -15.36 -1.76 11.36
CA ARG A 32 -14.82 -2.97 12.02
C ARG A 32 -14.62 -2.79 13.52
N GLU A 33 -14.32 -1.58 13.98
CA GLU A 33 -14.17 -1.26 15.40
C GLU A 33 -15.52 -1.28 16.13
N ILE A 34 -16.60 -0.88 15.45
CA ILE A 34 -17.98 -0.96 15.97
C ILE A 34 -18.52 -2.41 15.90
N GLY A 35 -17.74 -3.36 15.39
CA GLY A 35 -18.09 -4.79 15.40
C GLY A 35 -18.81 -5.29 14.15
N HIS A 36 -18.88 -4.49 13.07
CA HIS A 36 -19.44 -4.99 11.81
C HIS A 36 -18.61 -6.14 11.22
N SER A 37 -19.32 -7.12 10.67
CA SER A 37 -18.67 -8.23 9.97
C SER A 37 -18.07 -7.76 8.64
N ILE A 38 -17.10 -8.49 8.11
CA ILE A 38 -16.49 -8.11 6.81
C ILE A 38 -17.54 -8.23 5.69
N SER A 39 -18.42 -9.22 5.73
CA SER A 39 -19.52 -9.37 4.77
C SER A 39 -20.50 -8.19 4.81
N GLU A 40 -20.82 -7.67 6.00
CA GLU A 40 -21.69 -6.50 6.13
C GLU A 40 -21.08 -5.25 5.48
N VAL A 41 -19.77 -5.05 5.66
CA VAL A 41 -19.05 -3.92 5.06
C VAL A 41 -18.92 -4.10 3.54
N GLU A 42 -18.67 -5.32 3.07
CA GLU A 42 -18.63 -5.65 1.64
C GLU A 42 -19.97 -5.38 0.96
N MET A 43 -21.07 -5.88 1.52
CA MET A 43 -22.40 -5.71 0.93
C MET A 43 -22.87 -4.25 0.91
N LYS A 44 -22.55 -3.48 1.96
CA LYS A 44 -23.01 -2.09 2.07
C LYS A 44 -22.20 -1.11 1.25
N PHE A 45 -20.89 -1.34 1.12
CA PHE A 45 -19.97 -0.34 0.56
C PHE A 45 -19.26 -0.80 -0.70
N GLY A 46 -19.43 -2.07 -1.10
CA GLY A 46 -18.86 -2.61 -2.33
C GLY A 46 -17.35 -2.83 -2.26
N PHE A 47 -16.74 -2.76 -1.08
CA PHE A 47 -15.33 -3.09 -0.92
C PHE A 47 -15.14 -4.60 -0.96
N ALA A 48 -14.14 -5.06 -1.71
CA ALA A 48 -13.77 -6.47 -1.70
C ALA A 48 -13.36 -6.94 -0.29
N TRP A 49 -13.77 -8.16 0.07
CA TRP A 49 -13.41 -8.82 1.32
C TRP A 49 -11.90 -8.73 1.67
N THR A 50 -11.04 -8.94 0.66
CA THR A 50 -9.57 -8.91 0.79
C THR A 50 -9.05 -7.52 1.15
N THR A 51 -9.66 -6.47 0.59
CA THR A 51 -9.35 -5.07 0.88
C THR A 51 -9.71 -4.73 2.31
N ILE A 52 -10.93 -5.07 2.75
CA ILE A 52 -11.41 -4.82 4.11
C ILE A 52 -10.51 -5.53 5.15
N SER A 53 -10.25 -6.82 4.93
CA SER A 53 -9.43 -7.64 5.84
C SER A 53 -8.02 -7.07 6.01
N ARG A 54 -7.44 -6.56 4.92
CA ARG A 54 -6.08 -6.04 4.94
C ARG A 54 -5.98 -4.66 5.57
N VAL A 55 -6.88 -3.75 5.24
CA VAL A 55 -6.95 -2.42 5.88
C VAL A 55 -7.10 -2.58 7.38
N TYR A 56 -8.02 -3.45 7.82
CA TYR A 56 -8.22 -3.69 9.24
C TYR A 56 -6.98 -4.29 9.92
N ARG A 57 -6.27 -5.21 9.27
CA ARG A 57 -5.02 -5.78 9.82
C ARG A 57 -3.94 -4.72 9.97
N GLU A 58 -3.77 -3.85 8.98
CA GLU A 58 -2.79 -2.76 9.04
C GLU A 58 -3.15 -1.71 10.08
N TYR A 59 -4.44 -1.39 10.22
CA TYR A 59 -4.94 -0.54 11.29
C TYR A 59 -4.64 -1.15 12.66
N ARG A 60 -4.95 -2.43 12.88
CA ARG A 60 -4.65 -3.10 14.17
C ARG A 60 -3.17 -3.13 14.54
N VAL A 61 -2.28 -3.15 13.55
CA VAL A 61 -0.83 -3.17 13.77
C VAL A 61 -0.27 -1.76 13.98
N SER A 62 -0.74 -0.78 13.20
CA SER A 62 -0.14 0.57 13.17
C SER A 62 -0.90 1.61 13.98
N GLY A 63 -2.17 1.36 14.31
CA GLY A 63 -3.11 2.35 14.88
C GLY A 63 -3.46 3.49 13.93
N LYS A 64 -3.07 3.40 12.66
CA LYS A 64 -3.21 4.50 11.67
C LYS A 64 -4.11 4.06 10.52
N THR A 65 -4.95 4.97 10.08
CA THR A 65 -5.85 4.77 8.94
C THR A 65 -5.18 5.15 7.62
N SER A 66 -4.22 6.09 7.63
CA SER A 66 -3.46 6.48 6.45
C SER A 66 -2.31 5.52 6.16
N ASN A 67 -2.04 5.30 4.86
CA ASN A 67 -0.93 4.49 4.39
C ASN A 67 0.06 5.32 3.59
N PHE A 68 0.43 6.51 4.07
CA PHE A 68 1.50 7.28 3.45
C PHE A 68 2.85 6.60 3.70
N ARG A 69 3.06 5.45 3.05
CA ARG A 69 4.39 4.96 2.73
C ARG A 69 4.89 5.94 1.70
N HIS A 70 5.58 6.99 2.17
CA HIS A 70 6.36 7.83 1.28
C HIS A 70 7.24 6.85 0.48
N ARG A 71 6.92 6.65 -0.80
CA ARG A 71 7.87 6.07 -1.73
C ARG A 71 8.96 7.11 -1.87
N CYS A 72 9.85 7.21 -0.90
CA CYS A 72 11.10 7.90 -1.06
C CYS A 72 11.78 7.16 -2.21
N GLY A 73 11.79 7.80 -3.38
CA GLY A 73 12.29 7.20 -4.61
C GLY A 73 13.71 6.70 -4.41
N TRP A 74 13.98 5.50 -4.93
CA TRP A 74 15.34 5.05 -5.16
C TRP A 74 16.04 6.13 -6.02
N LYS A 75 17.06 6.79 -5.47
CA LYS A 75 17.93 7.66 -6.28
C LYS A 75 18.62 6.76 -7.29
N LYS A 76 18.25 6.88 -8.57
CA LYS A 76 19.09 6.34 -9.64
C LYS A 76 20.33 7.23 -9.64
N ASP A 77 21.48 6.65 -9.31
CA ASP A 77 22.75 7.35 -9.44
C ASP A 77 22.84 7.83 -10.88
N LEU A 78 22.86 9.15 -11.06
CA LEU A 78 23.16 9.77 -12.33
C LEU A 78 24.58 9.31 -12.67
N GLU A 79 24.70 8.43 -13.67
CA GLU A 79 25.99 8.11 -14.25
C GLU A 79 26.69 9.44 -14.53
N LYS A 80 27.78 9.66 -13.80
CA LYS A 80 28.66 10.79 -13.98
C LYS A 80 29.33 10.57 -15.33
N THR A 81 28.69 11.05 -16.39
CA THR A 81 29.26 11.08 -17.73
C THR A 81 30.55 11.90 -17.70
N GLY A 82 31.68 11.18 -17.67
CA GLY A 82 32.96 11.54 -18.27
C GLY A 82 33.75 12.71 -17.64
N PRO A 83 35.10 12.65 -17.63
CA PRO A 83 35.93 13.78 -17.23
C PRO A 83 35.81 14.93 -18.25
N LEU A 84 35.69 16.16 -17.76
CA LEU A 84 35.94 17.37 -18.55
C LEU A 84 37.36 17.29 -19.11
N THR A 85 37.48 16.96 -20.39
CA THR A 85 38.71 17.14 -21.15
C THR A 85 38.44 18.21 -22.19
N SER A 86 39.00 19.38 -21.96
CA SER A 86 39.82 20.05 -22.97
C SER A 86 40.52 21.18 -22.23
N ASP A 87 41.74 20.86 -21.83
CA ASP A 87 42.74 21.83 -21.50
C ASP A 87 42.89 22.85 -22.64
N ALA A 88 43.25 24.05 -22.20
CA ALA A 88 43.68 25.21 -22.95
C ALA A 88 44.40 24.94 -24.29
N ASN A 89 44.12 25.78 -25.29
CA ASN A 89 45.17 26.56 -25.99
C ASN A 89 44.57 27.76 -26.76
N PRO A 90 45.31 28.89 -26.91
CA PRO A 90 44.83 30.17 -27.45
C PRO A 90 44.75 30.24 -28.98
#